data_AF-A0A391PL28-F1
#
_entry.id   AF-A0A391PL28-F1
#
_cell.length_a   1.000
_cell.length_b   1.000
_cell.length_c   1.000
_cell.angle_alpha   90.00
_cell.angle_beta   90.00
_cell.angle_gamma   90.00
#
_symmetry.space_group_name_H-M   'P 1'
#
loop_
_entity.id
_entity.type
_entity.pdbx_description
1 polymer ?
#
loop_
_entity_poly.entity_id
_entity_poly.type
_entity_poly.pdbx_seq_one_letter_code
_entity_poly.pdbx_strand_id
1 'polypeptide(L)'
;MPDSTPDYASDRDAFAGNDSGSCPGVLFDASDAQKPAYSFRKYGGGCPPFAGAKALSAGQKLVKYQMTCAVGESDLTACINAATNHGFVLQHSGSWTF
;
A
#
# COMPACT_ATOMS: atom_id res chain seq x y z
N MET A 1 -11.49 25.72 6.97
CA MET A 1 -10.89 24.37 6.82
C MET A 1 -11.16 23.96 5.38
N PRO A 2 -10.15 23.72 4.52
CA PRO A 2 -10.43 23.26 3.17
C PRO A 2 -10.95 21.82 3.26
N ASP A 3 -12.15 21.61 2.73
CA ASP A 3 -12.97 20.40 2.81
C ASP A 3 -12.77 19.54 1.56
N SER A 4 -11.53 19.16 1.29
CA SER A 4 -11.21 18.30 0.16
C SER A 4 -10.22 17.23 0.61
N THR A 5 -10.73 16.02 0.80
CA THR A 5 -9.89 14.82 0.82
C THR A 5 -9.07 14.80 -0.48
N PRO A 6 -7.73 14.78 -0.42
CA PRO A 6 -6.93 14.81 -1.64
C PRO A 6 -7.25 13.58 -2.50
N ASP A 7 -7.52 13.81 -3.77
CA ASP A 7 -7.85 12.75 -4.71
C ASP A 7 -6.58 12.06 -5.20
N TYR A 8 -6.15 11.05 -4.44
CA TYR A 8 -5.01 10.19 -4.80
C TYR A 8 -5.40 9.10 -5.83
N ALA A 9 -6.52 9.22 -6.55
CA ALA A 9 -6.89 8.27 -7.61
C ALA A 9 -6.00 8.43 -8.85
N SER A 10 -5.51 9.64 -9.13
CA SER A 10 -4.58 9.94 -10.23
C SER A 10 -3.11 9.70 -9.86
N ASP A 11 -2.81 9.55 -8.57
CA ASP A 11 -1.46 9.40 -8.02
C ASP A 11 -0.87 8.00 -8.17
N ARG A 12 -1.45 7.16 -9.03
CA ARG A 12 -0.87 5.86 -9.39
C ARG A 12 0.59 6.00 -9.85
N ASP A 13 0.92 7.16 -10.42
CA ASP A 13 2.25 7.53 -10.89
C ASP A 13 2.97 8.58 -10.01
N ALA A 14 2.31 9.15 -8.99
CA ALA A 14 2.93 10.15 -8.10
C ALA A 14 3.82 9.52 -7.02
N PHE A 15 3.59 8.25 -6.71
CA PHE A 15 4.59 7.43 -6.03
C PHE A 15 5.66 6.94 -7.01
N ALA A 16 5.41 6.97 -8.33
CA ALA A 16 6.31 6.45 -9.36
C ALA A 16 7.33 7.45 -9.91
N GLY A 17 7.87 8.35 -9.09
CA GLY A 17 8.89 9.30 -9.55
C GLY A 17 10.14 8.60 -10.10
N ASN A 18 10.81 9.27 -11.04
CA ASN A 18 12.04 8.81 -11.72
C ASN A 18 13.32 9.03 -10.87
N ASP A 19 13.18 9.37 -9.60
CA ASP A 19 14.28 9.59 -8.65
C ASP A 19 14.31 8.47 -7.61
N SER A 20 15.42 8.28 -6.91
CA SER A 20 15.64 7.16 -5.96
C SER A 20 14.78 7.17 -4.68
N GLY A 21 13.72 7.98 -4.59
CA GLY A 21 12.54 7.78 -3.75
C GLY A 21 12.70 7.54 -2.25
N SER A 22 12.11 8.38 -1.41
CA SER A 22 12.27 8.24 0.06
C SER A 22 11.20 7.38 0.76
N CYS A 23 10.11 6.98 0.08
CA CYS A 23 8.96 6.34 0.70
C CYS A 23 8.92 4.83 0.36
N PRO A 24 9.07 3.91 1.33
CA PRO A 24 8.88 2.49 1.10
C PRO A 24 7.39 2.14 1.04
N GLY A 25 7.02 1.30 0.08
CA GLY A 25 5.67 0.73 -0.06
C GLY A 25 5.73 -0.71 -0.52
N VAL A 26 4.60 -1.43 -0.43
CA VAL A 26 4.47 -2.78 -0.97
C VAL A 26 3.75 -2.75 -2.30
N LEU A 27 4.39 -3.30 -3.32
CA LEU A 27 3.86 -3.31 -4.68
C LEU A 27 3.90 -4.69 -5.29
N PHE A 28 2.95 -4.90 -6.19
CA PHE A 28 2.90 -6.11 -6.99
C PHE A 28 4.03 -6.08 -8.02
N ASP A 29 5.00 -6.95 -7.84
CA ASP A 29 6.12 -7.17 -8.74
C ASP A 29 5.78 -8.28 -9.72
N ALA A 30 5.55 -7.90 -10.97
CA ALA A 30 5.30 -8.81 -12.08
C ALA A 30 6.52 -8.99 -12.99
N SER A 31 7.72 -8.60 -12.53
CA SER A 31 8.97 -8.72 -13.31
C SER A 31 9.31 -10.19 -13.59
N ASP A 32 8.97 -11.08 -12.65
CA ASP A 32 8.93 -12.52 -12.86
C ASP A 32 7.49 -12.92 -13.22
N ALA A 33 7.22 -13.11 -14.50
CA ALA A 33 5.88 -13.47 -15.00
C ALA A 33 5.44 -14.87 -14.54
N GLN A 34 6.38 -15.74 -14.14
CA GLN A 34 6.11 -17.09 -13.65
C GLN A 34 5.84 -17.10 -12.15
N LYS A 35 6.36 -16.12 -11.40
CA LYS A 35 6.20 -15.99 -9.94
C LYS A 35 6.01 -14.54 -9.53
N PRO A 36 4.89 -13.90 -9.89
CA PRO A 36 4.63 -12.55 -9.45
C PRO A 36 4.47 -12.54 -7.92
N ALA A 37 5.00 -11.52 -7.27
CA ALA A 37 5.01 -11.43 -5.81
C ALA A 37 4.85 -10.00 -5.34
N TYR A 38 4.43 -9.81 -4.10
CA TYR A 38 4.52 -8.50 -3.46
C TYR A 38 5.94 -8.26 -2.96
N SER A 39 6.47 -7.05 -3.15
CA SER A 39 7.80 -6.68 -2.67
C SER A 39 7.81 -5.27 -2.09
N PHE A 40 8.66 -5.06 -1.08
CA PHE A 40 8.97 -3.72 -0.60
C PHE A 40 9.82 -3.00 -1.64
N ARG A 41 9.29 -1.89 -2.16
CA ARG A 41 10.00 -1.04 -3.11
C ARG A 41 9.95 0.40 -2.63
N LYS A 42 11.03 1.12 -2.91
CA LYS A 42 11.06 2.58 -2.80
C LYS A 42 10.75 3.16 -4.16
N TYR A 43 10.04 4.26 -4.13
CA TYR A 43 9.38 4.81 -5.29
C TYR A 43 9.66 6.31 -5.30
N GLY A 44 10.00 6.86 -6.46
CA GLY A 44 10.52 8.22 -6.57
C GLY A 44 9.53 9.30 -6.18
N GLY A 45 10.06 10.45 -5.74
CA GLY A 45 9.26 11.55 -5.20
C GLY A 45 9.32 11.65 -3.67
N GLY A 46 8.75 12.73 -3.15
CA GLY A 46 8.62 12.97 -1.72
C GLY A 46 7.54 12.09 -1.11
N CYS A 47 7.81 11.49 0.06
CA CYS A 47 6.81 10.75 0.81
C CYS A 47 5.71 11.74 1.23
N PRO A 48 4.44 11.55 0.84
CA PRO A 48 3.40 12.53 1.13
C PRO A 48 3.19 12.66 2.64
N PRO A 49 2.80 13.85 3.12
CA PRO A 49 2.56 14.06 4.54
C PRO A 49 1.31 13.27 4.99
N PHE A 50 1.51 12.13 5.64
CA PHE A 50 0.42 11.32 6.20
C PHE A 50 -0.23 11.96 7.44
N ALA A 51 0.26 13.10 7.93
CA ALA A 51 -0.20 13.75 9.16
C ALA A 51 -1.69 14.14 9.18
N GLY A 52 -2.31 14.33 8.01
CA GLY A 52 -3.75 14.60 7.87
C GLY A 52 -4.58 13.38 7.49
N ALA A 53 -3.96 12.22 7.26
CA ALA A 53 -4.66 11.02 6.84
C ALA A 53 -5.36 10.36 8.04
N LYS A 54 -6.63 9.97 7.84
CA LYS A 54 -7.36 9.20 8.85
C LYS A 54 -6.77 7.79 8.93
N ALA A 55 -6.09 7.50 10.03
CA ALA A 55 -5.64 6.15 10.35
C ALA A 55 -6.84 5.20 10.51
N LEU A 56 -6.67 3.97 10.06
CA LEU A 56 -7.62 2.89 10.29
C LEU A 56 -7.34 2.25 11.65
N SER A 57 -8.39 2.00 12.43
CA SER A 57 -8.31 1.24 13.68
C SER A 57 -8.46 -0.26 13.42
N ALA A 58 -8.06 -1.09 14.40
CA ALA A 58 -8.29 -2.53 14.34
C ALA A 58 -9.77 -2.87 14.04
N GLY A 59 -9.98 -3.84 13.16
CA GLY A 59 -11.30 -4.23 12.64
C GLY A 59 -11.80 -3.37 11.48
N GLN A 60 -11.13 -2.27 11.14
CA GLN A 60 -11.47 -1.45 9.96
C GLN A 60 -10.76 -1.96 8.71
N LYS A 61 -11.38 -1.72 7.55
CA LYS A 61 -10.82 -2.07 6.25
C LYS A 61 -11.03 -0.95 5.24
N LEU A 62 -10.12 -0.87 4.28
CA LEU A 62 -10.19 -0.04 3.09
C LEU A 62 -10.34 -0.96 1.87
N VAL A 63 -11.28 -0.65 1.00
CA VAL A 63 -11.45 -1.32 -0.30
C VAL A 63 -11.25 -0.28 -1.39
N LYS A 64 -10.27 -0.51 -2.27
CA LYS A 64 -10.03 0.33 -3.44
C LYS A 64 -9.78 -0.57 -4.66
N TYR A 65 -10.65 -0.47 -5.66
CA TYR A 65 -10.66 -1.36 -6.83
C TYR A 65 -10.69 -2.84 -6.42
N GLN A 66 -9.69 -3.62 -6.85
CA GLN A 66 -9.55 -5.05 -6.56
C GLN A 66 -8.75 -5.32 -5.28
N MET A 67 -8.28 -4.27 -4.59
CA MET A 67 -7.48 -4.38 -3.37
C MET A 67 -8.36 -4.15 -2.14
N THR A 68 -8.29 -5.08 -1.18
CA THR A 68 -8.87 -4.92 0.15
C THR A 68 -7.77 -5.00 1.18
N CYS A 69 -7.62 -3.96 2.00
CA CYS A 69 -6.69 -3.91 3.12
C CYS A 69 -7.45 -3.80 4.43
N ALA A 70 -7.11 -4.60 5.44
CA ALA A 70 -7.70 -4.56 6.77
C ALA A 70 -6.63 -4.38 7.84
N VAL A 71 -6.97 -3.66 8.91
CA VAL A 71 -6.12 -3.52 10.10
C VAL A 71 -6.63 -4.49 11.16
N GLY A 72 -5.75 -5.39 11.61
CA GLY A 72 -5.98 -6.30 12.71
C GLY A 72 -5.45 -5.73 14.03
N GLU A 73 -5.44 -6.58 15.05
CA GLU A 73 -4.79 -6.26 16.33
C GLU A 73 -3.28 -6.08 16.15
N SER A 74 -2.64 -5.38 17.10
CA SER A 74 -1.20 -5.13 17.10
C SER A 74 -0.69 -4.44 15.82
N ASP A 75 -1.50 -3.55 15.25
CA ASP A 75 -1.21 -2.77 14.04
C ASP A 75 -0.86 -3.62 12.81
N LEU A 76 -1.32 -4.88 12.78
CA LEU A 76 -1.15 -5.76 11.64
C LEU A 76 -2.01 -5.25 10.48
N THR A 77 -1.42 -5.11 9.30
CA THR A 77 -2.17 -4.72 8.08
C THR A 77 -2.10 -5.84 7.06
N ALA A 78 -3.25 -6.41 6.70
CA ALA A 78 -3.34 -7.46 5.69
C ALA A 78 -4.04 -6.92 4.44
N CYS A 79 -3.42 -7.08 3.27
CA CYS A 79 -3.97 -6.67 1.98
C CYS A 79 -4.09 -7.87 1.03
N ILE A 80 -5.22 -7.95 0.31
CA ILE A 80 -5.48 -8.97 -0.70
C ILE A 80 -5.95 -8.31 -2.00
N ASN A 81 -5.38 -8.75 -3.12
CA ASN A 81 -5.86 -8.42 -4.45
C ASN A 81 -6.76 -9.55 -4.96
N ALA A 82 -8.06 -9.30 -5.02
CA ALA A 82 -9.05 -10.29 -5.44
C ALA A 82 -8.89 -10.72 -6.92
N ALA A 83 -8.24 -9.90 -7.76
CA ALA A 83 -8.02 -10.25 -9.16
C ALA A 83 -6.92 -11.29 -9.36
N THR A 84 -5.91 -11.30 -8.48
CA THR A 84 -4.76 -12.20 -8.58
C THR A 84 -4.73 -13.27 -7.49
N ASN A 85 -5.60 -13.15 -6.48
CA ASN A 85 -5.59 -13.96 -5.25
C ASN A 85 -4.26 -13.95 -4.48
N HIS A 86 -3.43 -12.93 -4.73
CA HIS A 86 -2.21 -12.69 -3.99
C HIS A 86 -2.43 -11.62 -2.93
N GLY A 87 -1.60 -11.66 -1.89
CA GLY A 87 -1.68 -10.70 -0.80
C GLY A 87 -0.37 -10.55 -0.02
N PHE A 88 -0.43 -9.66 0.95
CA PHE A 88 0.67 -9.43 1.87
C PHE A 88 0.16 -9.03 3.24
N VAL A 89 0.97 -9.28 4.25
CA VAL A 89 0.73 -8.86 5.62
C VAL A 89 1.93 -8.08 6.13
N LEU A 90 1.66 -6.92 6.70
CA LEU A 90 2.62 -6.04 7.34
C LEU A 90 2.47 -6.15 8.84
N GLN A 91 3.58 -6.44 9.53
CA GLN A 91 3.68 -6.39 10.97
C GLN A 91 5.07 -5.87 11.34
N HIS A 92 5.16 -5.14 12.45
CA HIS A 92 6.42 -4.55 12.90
C HIS A 92 7.52 -5.60 13.15
N SER A 93 7.15 -6.79 13.63
CA SER A 93 8.06 -7.91 13.90
C SER A 93 8.47 -8.72 12.65
N GLY A 94 7.83 -8.48 11.50
CA GLY A 94 8.11 -9.21 10.26
C GLY A 94 6.89 -9.24 9.33
N SER A 95 7.14 -8.99 8.05
CA SER A 95 6.09 -9.00 7.01
C SER A 95 6.22 -10.23 6.12
N TRP A 96 5.13 -10.70 5.52
CA TRP A 96 5.14 -11.82 4.57
C TRP A 96 4.17 -11.59 3.40
N THR A 97 4.38 -12.34 2.33
CA THR A 97 3.61 -12.27 1.08
C THR A 97 3.18 -13.66 0.65
N PHE A 98 2.05 -13.77 -0.05
CA PHE A 98 1.53 -15.04 -0.56
C PHE A 98 0.85 -14.85 -1.93
#